data_AF-A0AA36EV35-F1
#
_entry.id   AF-A0AA36EV35-F1
#
_cell.length_a   1.000
_cell.length_b   1.000
_cell.length_c   1.000
_cell.angle_alpha   90.00
_cell.angle_beta   90.00
_cell.angle_gamma   90.00
#
_symmetry.space_group_name_H-M   'P 1'
#
loop_
_entity.id
_entity.type
_entity.pdbx_description
1 polymer ?
#
loop_
_entity_poly.entity_id
_entity_poly.type
_entity_poly.pdbx_seq_one_letter_code
_entity_poly.pdbx_strand_id
1 'polypeptide(L)'
;MSDMNDFETLVNAILSAKIEVDSGYMLLEFEDQSIDINIISNLIKDYGLAVEPEVESKEIIFPLSSGAFRDDSNIYSTLDSFLRTCISLGYIPNKYIILTEKISSLLVDDKIGSIDVYLKWISVLSSVANHQIGGKFILYIPSDNGGKELVINSYERLDYIIKAPYSKVVIDSVDKIIKVLGVEDAQSPERKSIIRTAIYDLINNIESKDISALITISERVFNRYNDLLELYTNRFSVNKLLSELEQKNLEYTTKINDFVSSSQTKAFAIPGALIAVGGLAKASGFWDSLLIFIGLFLVYYITSMSNQVLYESYITLKNSLNDSFSRYSKFDEGVEVRDAAKKISLELYHKIDNAKERLEKVNSIAKWMLWIGGGYLVLKMIFIDGK
;
A
#
# COMPACT_ATOMS: atom_id res chain seq x y z
N MET A 1 5.45 -41.85 -19.24
CA MET A 1 4.76 -41.64 -20.54
C MET A 1 3.71 -42.73 -20.82
N SER A 2 3.66 -43.85 -20.06
CA SER A 2 2.57 -44.85 -20.12
C SER A 2 1.35 -44.50 -19.25
N ASP A 3 1.53 -43.91 -18.06
CA ASP A 3 0.42 -43.64 -17.11
C ASP A 3 -0.73 -42.76 -17.62
N MET A 4 -0.50 -41.93 -18.64
CA MET A 4 -1.53 -41.03 -19.16
C MET A 4 -2.55 -41.79 -20.01
N ASN A 5 -2.10 -42.84 -20.70
CA ASN A 5 -2.96 -43.72 -21.50
C ASN A 5 -3.82 -44.61 -20.58
N ASP A 6 -3.26 -45.08 -19.47
CA ASP A 6 -3.93 -46.00 -18.55
C ASP A 6 -5.02 -45.30 -17.73
N PHE A 7 -4.76 -44.08 -17.25
CA PHE A 7 -5.78 -43.29 -16.56
C PHE A 7 -6.91 -42.86 -17.50
N GLU A 8 -6.58 -42.44 -18.72
CA GLU A 8 -7.57 -42.07 -19.74
C GLU A 8 -8.43 -43.28 -20.14
N THR A 9 -7.81 -44.45 -20.28
CA THR A 9 -8.53 -45.72 -20.52
C THR A 9 -9.50 -46.02 -19.38
N LEU A 10 -9.07 -45.89 -18.13
CA LEU A 10 -9.93 -46.09 -16.96
C LEU A 10 -11.10 -45.09 -16.93
N VAL A 11 -10.82 -43.80 -17.15
CA VAL A 11 -11.85 -42.74 -17.19
C VAL A 11 -12.88 -43.06 -18.27
N ASN A 12 -12.44 -43.33 -19.50
CA ASN A 12 -13.35 -43.61 -20.61
C ASN A 12 -14.24 -44.83 -20.35
N ALA A 13 -13.68 -45.88 -19.75
CA ALA A 13 -14.44 -47.07 -19.37
C ALA A 13 -15.48 -46.76 -18.27
N ILE A 14 -15.11 -46.02 -17.22
CA ILE A 14 -16.04 -45.66 -16.13
C ILE A 14 -17.17 -44.75 -16.64
N LEU A 15 -16.87 -43.82 -17.54
CA LEU A 15 -17.87 -42.92 -18.11
C LEU A 15 -18.92 -43.67 -18.95
N SER A 16 -18.50 -44.71 -19.68
CA SER A 16 -19.40 -45.55 -20.48
C SER A 16 -20.14 -46.61 -19.66
N ALA A 17 -19.61 -47.01 -18.51
CA ALA A 17 -20.23 -48.00 -17.63
C ALA A 17 -21.58 -47.53 -17.07
N LYS A 18 -22.53 -48.44 -16.91
CA LYS A 18 -23.72 -48.22 -16.09
C LYS A 18 -23.35 -48.44 -14.63
N ILE A 19 -23.65 -47.47 -13.78
CA ILE A 19 -23.20 -47.43 -12.39
C ILE A 19 -24.43 -47.57 -11.49
N GLU A 20 -24.41 -48.59 -10.64
CA GLU A 20 -25.43 -48.82 -9.62
C GLU A 20 -24.76 -48.96 -8.24
N VAL A 21 -25.43 -48.46 -7.21
CA VAL A 21 -24.99 -48.62 -5.82
C VAL A 21 -26.06 -49.40 -5.10
N ASP A 22 -25.73 -50.63 -4.68
CA ASP A 22 -26.62 -51.50 -3.92
C ASP A 22 -25.94 -51.97 -2.64
N SER A 23 -26.65 -51.83 -1.52
CA SER A 23 -26.29 -52.42 -0.22
C SER A 23 -24.83 -52.15 0.23
N GLY A 24 -24.28 -50.99 -0.14
CA GLY A 24 -22.90 -50.59 0.22
C GLY A 24 -21.82 -51.09 -0.75
N TYR A 25 -22.21 -51.67 -1.88
CA TYR A 25 -21.36 -52.06 -2.99
C TYR A 25 -21.60 -51.17 -4.19
N MET A 26 -20.57 -50.99 -4.99
CA MET A 26 -20.65 -50.37 -6.29
C MET A 26 -20.58 -51.43 -7.37
N LEU A 27 -21.52 -51.36 -8.31
CA LEU A 27 -21.62 -52.19 -9.50
C LEU A 27 -21.30 -51.32 -10.70
N LEU A 28 -20.29 -51.71 -11.47
CA LEU A 28 -19.95 -51.12 -12.76
C LEU A 28 -20.27 -52.14 -13.85
N GLU A 29 -21.32 -51.90 -14.64
CA GLU A 29 -21.76 -52.76 -15.74
C GLU A 29 -21.27 -52.18 -17.07
N PHE A 30 -20.51 -52.96 -17.85
CA PHE A 30 -19.94 -52.55 -19.14
C PHE A 30 -20.69 -53.24 -20.29
N GLU A 31 -21.45 -52.45 -21.06
CA GLU A 31 -22.19 -52.99 -22.22
C GLU A 31 -21.29 -53.24 -23.43
N ASP A 32 -20.20 -52.49 -23.56
CA ASP A 32 -19.26 -52.56 -24.68
C ASP A 32 -18.32 -53.76 -24.56
N GLN A 33 -18.48 -54.71 -25.48
CA GLN A 33 -17.67 -55.94 -25.54
C GLN A 33 -16.20 -55.71 -25.91
N SER A 34 -15.84 -54.51 -26.35
CA SER A 34 -14.44 -54.15 -26.65
C SER A 34 -13.62 -53.79 -25.41
N ILE A 35 -14.28 -53.55 -24.26
CA ILE A 35 -13.61 -53.23 -22.99
C ILE A 35 -13.14 -54.52 -22.33
N ASP A 36 -11.82 -54.63 -22.11
CA ASP A 36 -11.26 -55.73 -21.31
C ASP A 36 -11.44 -55.42 -19.81
N ILE A 37 -12.42 -56.09 -19.21
CA ILE A 37 -12.83 -55.91 -17.81
C ILE A 37 -11.69 -56.26 -16.84
N ASN A 38 -10.81 -57.20 -17.19
CA ASN A 38 -9.67 -57.53 -16.34
C ASN A 38 -8.64 -56.40 -16.32
N ILE A 39 -8.45 -55.73 -17.45
CA ILE A 39 -7.60 -54.52 -17.51
C ILE A 39 -8.23 -53.42 -16.64
N ILE A 40 -9.53 -53.15 -16.79
CA ILE A 40 -10.21 -52.13 -15.99
C ILE A 40 -10.17 -52.44 -14.49
N SER A 41 -10.37 -53.70 -14.11
CA SER A 41 -10.26 -54.18 -12.72
C SER A 41 -8.87 -53.91 -12.12
N ASN A 42 -7.80 -54.23 -12.86
CA ASN A 42 -6.43 -53.92 -12.43
C ASN A 42 -6.20 -52.40 -12.31
N LEU A 43 -6.69 -51.61 -13.28
CA LEU A 43 -6.57 -50.16 -13.24
C LEU A 43 -7.31 -49.56 -12.03
N ILE A 44 -8.50 -50.06 -11.68
CA ILE A 44 -9.24 -49.61 -10.48
C ILE A 44 -8.41 -49.82 -9.21
N LYS A 45 -7.67 -50.93 -9.11
CA LYS A 45 -6.75 -51.18 -7.97
C LYS A 45 -5.54 -50.27 -7.99
N ASP A 46 -4.91 -50.13 -9.14
CA ASP A 46 -3.71 -49.30 -9.30
C ASP A 46 -4.00 -47.84 -8.91
N TYR A 47 -5.18 -47.34 -9.31
CA TYR A 47 -5.62 -45.97 -9.06
C TYR A 47 -6.34 -45.73 -7.73
N GLY A 48 -6.59 -46.75 -6.90
CA GLY A 48 -7.05 -46.46 -5.54
C GLY A 48 -7.82 -47.51 -4.76
N LEU A 49 -8.24 -48.63 -5.37
CA LEU A 49 -8.93 -49.68 -4.62
C LEU A 49 -7.94 -50.55 -3.84
N ALA A 50 -8.16 -50.70 -2.53
CA ALA A 50 -7.32 -51.49 -1.62
C ALA A 50 -7.74 -52.97 -1.54
N VAL A 51 -8.96 -53.28 -1.98
CA VAL A 51 -9.55 -54.63 -1.97
C VAL A 51 -9.58 -55.19 -3.38
N GLU A 52 -9.60 -56.52 -3.49
CA GLU A 52 -9.85 -57.16 -4.79
C GLU A 52 -11.31 -56.97 -5.19
N PRO A 53 -11.58 -56.37 -6.36
CA PRO A 53 -12.93 -56.31 -6.89
C PRO A 53 -13.35 -57.69 -7.41
N GLU A 54 -14.63 -58.01 -7.24
CA GLU A 54 -15.24 -59.18 -7.86
C GLU A 54 -15.55 -58.86 -9.33
N VAL A 55 -15.12 -59.73 -10.22
CA VAL A 55 -15.25 -59.54 -11.68
C VAL A 55 -16.16 -60.64 -12.22
N GLU A 56 -17.32 -60.23 -12.70
CA GLU A 56 -18.22 -61.08 -13.48
C GLU A 56 -18.12 -60.72 -14.97
N SER A 57 -18.77 -61.50 -15.84
CA SER A 57 -18.55 -61.44 -17.30
C SER A 57 -18.73 -60.04 -17.93
N LYS A 58 -19.49 -59.14 -17.30
CA LYS A 58 -19.70 -57.75 -17.72
C LYS A 58 -19.65 -56.73 -16.60
N GLU A 59 -19.33 -57.17 -15.38
CA GLU A 59 -19.55 -56.39 -14.18
C GLU A 59 -18.32 -56.40 -13.29
N ILE A 60 -18.02 -55.25 -12.71
CA ILE A 60 -17.02 -55.11 -11.64
C ILE A 60 -17.74 -54.66 -10.39
N ILE A 61 -17.58 -55.42 -9.31
CA ILE A 61 -18.24 -55.20 -8.02
C ILE A 61 -17.18 -54.97 -6.95
N PHE A 62 -17.33 -53.89 -6.18
CA PHE A 62 -16.46 -53.64 -5.03
C PHE A 62 -17.19 -52.89 -3.91
N PRO A 63 -16.78 -53.08 -2.64
CA PRO A 63 -17.40 -52.39 -1.51
C PRO A 63 -17.06 -50.89 -1.51
N LEU A 64 -18.00 -50.07 -1.02
CA LEU A 64 -17.82 -48.62 -0.81
C LEU A 64 -17.43 -48.25 0.62
N SER A 65 -17.06 -49.24 1.44
CA SER A 65 -16.68 -49.03 2.83
C SER A 65 -15.41 -48.17 2.96
N SER A 66 -15.22 -47.50 4.11
CA SER A 66 -14.07 -46.63 4.38
C SER A 66 -12.70 -47.30 4.24
N GLY A 67 -12.64 -48.63 4.34
CA GLY A 67 -11.40 -49.40 4.16
C GLY A 67 -11.23 -49.99 2.75
N ALA A 68 -12.16 -49.74 1.83
CA ALA A 68 -12.10 -50.27 0.48
C ALA A 68 -11.15 -49.48 -0.43
N PHE A 69 -10.89 -48.22 -0.13
CA PHE A 69 -10.00 -47.34 -0.90
C PHE A 69 -8.72 -47.05 -0.11
N ARG A 70 -7.61 -46.88 -0.83
CA ARG A 70 -6.33 -46.45 -0.26
C ARG A 70 -6.39 -44.97 0.10
N ASP A 71 -5.52 -44.54 1.01
CA ASP A 71 -5.40 -43.13 1.42
C ASP A 71 -5.00 -42.20 0.26
N ASP A 72 -4.26 -42.74 -0.72
CA ASP A 72 -3.82 -42.04 -1.93
C ASP A 72 -4.71 -42.33 -3.15
N SER A 73 -5.94 -42.80 -2.93
CA SER A 73 -6.90 -43.11 -3.99
C SER A 73 -7.22 -41.89 -4.87
N ASN A 74 -7.19 -42.11 -6.19
CA ASN A 74 -7.72 -41.17 -7.18
C ASN A 74 -9.21 -41.44 -7.48
N ILE A 75 -9.80 -42.46 -6.87
CA ILE A 75 -11.18 -42.88 -7.10
C ILE A 75 -12.04 -42.49 -5.89
N TYR A 76 -13.14 -41.80 -6.17
CA TYR A 76 -14.08 -41.28 -5.19
C TYR A 76 -15.48 -41.79 -5.50
N SER A 77 -16.20 -42.27 -4.49
CA SER A 77 -17.53 -42.84 -4.70
C SER A 77 -18.53 -41.76 -5.13
N THR A 78 -18.51 -40.61 -4.45
CA THR A 78 -19.44 -39.50 -4.63
C THR A 78 -18.74 -38.16 -4.59
N LEU A 79 -19.39 -37.12 -5.11
CA LEU A 79 -18.87 -35.75 -5.04
C LEU A 79 -18.71 -35.23 -3.60
N ASP A 80 -19.51 -35.73 -2.64
CA ASP A 80 -19.35 -35.40 -1.21
C ASP A 80 -18.05 -35.98 -0.64
N SER A 81 -17.74 -37.24 -0.97
CA SER A 81 -16.48 -37.88 -0.56
C SER A 81 -15.27 -37.15 -1.14
N PHE A 82 -15.36 -36.72 -2.40
CA PHE A 82 -14.32 -35.93 -3.06
C PHE A 82 -14.15 -34.56 -2.39
N LEU A 83 -15.24 -33.86 -2.10
CA LEU A 83 -15.21 -32.56 -1.42
C LEU A 83 -14.49 -32.65 -0.06
N ARG A 84 -14.76 -33.68 0.74
CA ARG A 84 -14.09 -33.88 2.05
C ARG A 84 -12.59 -34.03 1.89
N THR A 85 -12.13 -34.79 0.89
CA THR A 85 -10.72 -34.93 0.59
C THR A 85 -10.11 -33.60 0.13
N CYS A 86 -10.77 -32.88 -0.77
CA CYS A 86 -10.30 -31.57 -1.24
C CYS A 86 -10.20 -30.53 -0.11
N ILE A 87 -11.16 -30.52 0.84
CA ILE A 87 -11.10 -29.67 2.04
C ILE A 87 -9.92 -30.05 2.92
N SER A 88 -9.70 -31.36 3.16
CA SER A 88 -8.58 -31.84 3.95
C SER A 88 -7.21 -31.50 3.33
N LEU A 89 -7.12 -31.53 2.00
CA LEU A 89 -5.89 -31.20 1.27
C LEU A 89 -5.71 -29.68 1.08
N GLY A 90 -6.81 -28.92 1.04
CA GLY A 90 -6.84 -27.50 0.70
C GLY A 90 -6.73 -27.19 -0.79
N TYR A 91 -6.73 -28.21 -1.66
CA TYR A 91 -6.65 -28.08 -3.12
C TYR A 91 -7.32 -29.26 -3.82
N ILE A 92 -7.55 -29.14 -5.13
CA ILE A 92 -8.10 -30.20 -5.97
C ILE A 92 -6.97 -31.12 -6.45
N PRO A 93 -7.04 -32.44 -6.22
CA PRO A 93 -6.06 -33.40 -6.75
C PRO A 93 -5.92 -33.32 -8.28
N ASN A 94 -4.71 -33.50 -8.81
CA ASN A 94 -4.46 -33.43 -10.26
C ASN A 94 -5.13 -34.57 -11.04
N LYS A 95 -5.30 -35.74 -10.40
CA LYS A 95 -5.97 -36.92 -10.96
C LYS A 95 -7.10 -37.32 -10.02
N TYR A 96 -8.31 -37.40 -10.55
CA TYR A 96 -9.46 -37.93 -9.81
C TYR A 96 -10.53 -38.47 -10.76
N ILE A 97 -11.32 -39.41 -10.24
CA ILE A 97 -12.55 -39.92 -10.85
C ILE A 97 -13.60 -40.02 -9.76
N ILE A 98 -14.79 -39.48 -10.03
CA ILE A 98 -15.95 -39.50 -9.16
C ILE A 98 -16.99 -40.38 -9.83
N LEU A 99 -17.28 -41.51 -9.20
CA LEU A 99 -17.99 -42.63 -9.82
C LEU A 99 -19.48 -42.29 -10.02
N THR A 100 -20.23 -41.98 -8.96
CA THR A 100 -21.67 -41.74 -9.04
C THR A 100 -22.03 -40.59 -10.00
N GLU A 101 -21.30 -39.49 -9.94
CA GLU A 101 -21.54 -38.32 -10.80
C GLU A 101 -20.87 -38.42 -12.18
N LYS A 102 -20.04 -39.44 -12.41
CA LYS A 102 -19.26 -39.63 -13.66
C LYS A 102 -18.42 -38.39 -14.02
N ILE A 103 -17.72 -37.83 -13.05
CA ILE A 103 -16.84 -36.66 -13.24
C ILE A 103 -15.39 -37.12 -13.13
N SER A 104 -14.49 -36.57 -13.94
CA SER A 104 -13.06 -36.86 -13.84
C SER A 104 -12.21 -35.60 -14.04
N SER A 105 -10.91 -35.69 -13.74
CA SER A 105 -9.95 -34.62 -13.99
C SER A 105 -9.67 -34.39 -15.48
N LEU A 106 -10.17 -35.24 -16.38
CA LEU A 106 -10.02 -35.09 -17.83
C LEU A 106 -11.18 -34.30 -18.45
N LEU A 107 -12.26 -34.06 -17.69
CA LEU A 107 -13.44 -33.33 -18.14
C LEU A 107 -13.57 -32.02 -17.36
N VAL A 108 -14.05 -30.98 -18.05
CA VAL A 108 -14.40 -29.71 -17.40
C VAL A 108 -15.78 -29.86 -16.77
N ASP A 109 -15.88 -29.59 -15.46
CA ASP A 109 -17.14 -29.61 -14.73
C ASP A 109 -17.23 -28.39 -13.79
N ASP A 110 -18.33 -27.65 -13.88
CA ASP A 110 -18.54 -26.41 -13.13
C ASP A 110 -18.64 -26.63 -11.62
N LYS A 111 -19.07 -27.81 -11.15
CA LYS A 111 -19.11 -28.13 -9.71
C LYS A 111 -17.70 -28.26 -9.16
N ILE A 112 -16.81 -28.89 -9.91
CA ILE A 112 -15.37 -28.96 -9.56
C ILE A 112 -14.78 -27.54 -9.56
N GLY A 113 -15.11 -26.74 -10.57
CA GLY A 113 -14.73 -25.33 -10.62
C GLY A 113 -15.20 -24.52 -9.40
N SER A 114 -16.42 -24.78 -8.94
CA SER A 114 -16.98 -24.14 -7.73
C SER A 114 -16.24 -24.56 -6.45
N ILE A 115 -15.84 -25.83 -6.37
CA ILE A 115 -14.99 -26.33 -5.28
C ILE A 115 -13.62 -25.66 -5.31
N ASP A 116 -12.99 -25.50 -6.48
CA ASP A 116 -11.68 -24.86 -6.63
C ASP A 116 -11.72 -23.42 -6.11
N VAL A 117 -12.68 -22.64 -6.59
CA VAL A 117 -12.83 -21.24 -6.19
C VAL A 117 -13.11 -21.12 -4.69
N TYR A 118 -13.91 -22.02 -4.12
CA TYR A 118 -14.15 -22.07 -2.68
C TYR A 118 -12.86 -22.30 -1.89
N LEU A 119 -12.05 -23.29 -2.26
CA LEU A 119 -10.76 -23.59 -1.61
C LEU A 119 -9.76 -22.44 -1.76
N LYS A 120 -9.74 -21.78 -2.92
CA LYS A 120 -8.92 -20.58 -3.15
C LYS A 120 -9.32 -19.44 -2.21
N TRP A 121 -10.61 -19.20 -2.00
CA TRP A 121 -11.07 -18.22 -1.02
C TRP A 121 -10.77 -18.62 0.44
N ILE A 122 -10.85 -19.91 0.78
CA ILE A 122 -10.36 -20.41 2.08
C ILE A 122 -8.88 -20.06 2.26
N SER A 123 -8.05 -20.25 1.24
CA SER A 123 -6.62 -19.93 1.27
C SER A 123 -6.36 -18.42 1.44
N VAL A 124 -7.09 -17.58 0.68
CA VAL A 124 -7.05 -16.11 0.83
C VAL A 124 -7.41 -15.71 2.25
N LEU A 125 -8.55 -16.18 2.77
CA LEU A 125 -9.02 -15.82 4.11
C LEU A 125 -8.07 -16.30 5.21
N SER A 126 -7.55 -17.52 5.11
CA SER A 126 -6.55 -18.06 6.04
C SER A 126 -5.27 -17.21 6.06
N SER A 127 -4.90 -16.63 4.91
CA SER A 127 -3.70 -15.80 4.77
C SER A 127 -3.85 -14.39 5.39
N VAL A 128 -5.09 -13.87 5.46
CA VAL A 128 -5.36 -12.50 5.90
C VAL A 128 -6.11 -12.40 7.24
N ALA A 129 -6.76 -13.46 7.70
CA ALA A 129 -7.49 -13.49 8.96
C ALA A 129 -6.57 -13.30 10.15
N ASN A 130 -7.07 -12.59 11.16
CA ASN A 130 -6.39 -12.45 12.44
C ASN A 130 -6.61 -13.70 13.30
N HIS A 131 -7.80 -14.28 13.22
CA HIS A 131 -8.16 -15.51 13.93
C HIS A 131 -9.07 -16.39 13.06
N GLN A 132 -8.96 -17.71 13.26
CA GLN A 132 -9.84 -18.70 12.65
C GLN A 132 -10.40 -19.61 13.74
N ILE A 133 -11.72 -19.66 13.87
CA ILE A 133 -12.40 -20.44 14.93
C ILE A 133 -13.64 -21.12 14.34
N GLY A 134 -13.65 -22.45 14.30
CA GLY A 134 -14.83 -23.25 13.96
C GLY A 134 -15.52 -22.84 12.65
N GLY A 135 -14.78 -22.73 11.55
CA GLY A 135 -15.31 -22.31 10.24
C GLY A 135 -15.58 -20.80 10.13
N LYS A 136 -15.09 -19.98 11.05
CA LYS A 136 -15.20 -18.52 10.99
C LYS A 136 -13.83 -17.88 10.81
N PHE A 137 -13.75 -16.94 9.87
CA PHE A 137 -12.59 -16.09 9.64
C PHE A 137 -12.86 -14.71 10.21
N ILE A 138 -12.04 -14.30 11.18
CA ILE A 138 -12.18 -13.01 11.86
C ILE A 138 -11.13 -12.05 11.31
N LEU A 139 -11.60 -10.97 10.69
CA LEU A 139 -10.78 -9.93 10.09
C LEU A 139 -10.91 -8.67 10.94
N TYR A 140 -9.79 -8.20 11.48
CA TYR A 140 -9.72 -6.92 12.19
C TYR A 140 -9.13 -5.84 11.29
N ILE A 141 -9.87 -4.74 11.15
CA ILE A 141 -9.52 -3.58 10.37
C ILE A 141 -9.21 -2.45 11.37
N PRO A 142 -7.93 -2.10 11.58
CA PRO A 142 -7.58 -1.03 12.51
C PRO A 142 -8.15 0.32 12.02
N SER A 143 -8.65 1.11 12.96
CA SER A 143 -9.07 2.49 12.74
C SER A 143 -8.79 3.31 13.99
N ASP A 144 -8.72 4.64 13.85
CA ASP A 144 -8.39 5.58 14.93
C ASP A 144 -9.35 5.47 16.15
N ASN A 145 -10.54 4.89 15.97
CA ASN A 145 -11.58 4.73 16.99
C ASN A 145 -11.72 3.27 17.51
N GLY A 146 -10.62 2.50 17.54
CA GLY A 146 -10.63 1.14 18.13
C GLY A 146 -10.93 0.00 17.14
N GLY A 147 -10.88 0.28 15.84
CA GLY A 147 -10.99 -0.73 14.78
C GLY A 147 -12.39 -1.30 14.55
N LYS A 148 -12.52 -2.08 13.48
CA LYS A 148 -13.76 -2.76 13.09
C LYS A 148 -13.47 -4.25 12.90
N GLU A 149 -14.41 -5.09 13.34
CA GLU A 149 -14.33 -6.53 13.16
C GLU A 149 -15.32 -6.99 12.08
N LEU A 150 -14.87 -7.91 11.25
CA LEU A 150 -15.71 -8.63 10.29
C LEU A 150 -15.52 -10.13 10.46
N VAL A 151 -16.65 -10.83 10.60
CA VAL A 151 -16.70 -12.29 10.69
C VAL A 151 -17.26 -12.84 9.39
N ILE A 152 -16.50 -13.72 8.74
CA ILE A 152 -16.90 -14.43 7.52
C ILE A 152 -17.07 -15.91 7.83
N ASN A 153 -18.24 -16.46 7.52
CA ASN A 153 -18.56 -17.86 7.77
C ASN A 153 -18.20 -18.74 6.56
N SER A 154 -17.72 -19.94 6.86
CA SER A 154 -17.44 -21.00 5.92
C SER A 154 -18.33 -22.20 6.24
N TYR A 155 -18.97 -22.74 5.22
CA TYR A 155 -19.84 -23.91 5.33
C TYR A 155 -19.31 -25.01 4.41
N GLU A 156 -18.81 -26.08 5.01
CA GLU A 156 -18.24 -27.25 4.31
C GLU A 156 -19.35 -28.21 3.86
N ARG A 157 -20.31 -27.68 3.10
CA ARG A 157 -21.46 -28.42 2.58
C ARG A 157 -21.48 -28.37 1.07
N LEU A 158 -21.60 -29.54 0.44
CA LEU A 158 -21.59 -29.65 -1.02
C LEU A 158 -22.67 -28.78 -1.68
N ASP A 159 -23.90 -28.85 -1.17
CA ASP A 159 -25.05 -28.12 -1.72
C ASP A 159 -24.96 -26.59 -1.55
N TYR A 160 -24.07 -26.11 -0.67
CA TYR A 160 -23.72 -24.70 -0.53
C TYR A 160 -22.62 -24.32 -1.53
N ILE A 161 -21.55 -25.13 -1.61
CA ILE A 161 -20.37 -24.82 -2.43
C ILE A 161 -20.70 -24.84 -3.93
N ILE A 162 -21.44 -25.84 -4.42
CA ILE A 162 -21.74 -25.97 -5.85
C ILE A 162 -22.75 -24.93 -6.36
N LYS A 163 -23.40 -24.16 -5.46
CA LYS A 163 -24.29 -23.05 -5.84
C LYS A 163 -23.53 -21.75 -6.04
N ALA A 164 -22.29 -21.65 -5.58
CA ALA A 164 -21.48 -20.47 -5.77
C ALA A 164 -21.17 -20.29 -7.28
N PRO A 165 -21.14 -19.04 -7.79
CA PRO A 165 -20.90 -18.82 -9.20
C PRO A 165 -19.48 -19.20 -9.59
N TYR A 166 -19.37 -20.04 -10.62
CA TYR A 166 -18.10 -20.39 -11.26
C TYR A 166 -17.98 -19.67 -12.61
N SER A 167 -16.90 -18.93 -12.81
CA SER A 167 -16.54 -18.35 -14.11
C SER A 167 -15.05 -18.05 -14.16
N LYS A 168 -14.53 -17.90 -15.38
CA LYS A 168 -13.14 -17.50 -15.60
C LYS A 168 -12.77 -16.19 -14.91
N VAL A 169 -13.69 -15.21 -14.90
CA VAL A 169 -13.46 -13.90 -14.25
C VAL A 169 -13.26 -14.06 -12.74
N VAL A 170 -14.06 -14.93 -12.11
CA VAL A 170 -13.97 -15.24 -10.67
C VAL A 170 -12.63 -15.90 -10.35
N ILE A 171 -12.24 -16.93 -11.12
CA ILE A 171 -10.95 -17.63 -10.98
C ILE A 171 -9.78 -16.67 -11.14
N ASP A 172 -9.74 -15.92 -12.24
CA ASP A 172 -8.65 -15.00 -12.55
C ASP A 172 -8.50 -13.92 -11.45
N SER A 173 -9.61 -13.50 -10.84
CA SER A 173 -9.60 -12.52 -9.75
C SER A 173 -9.01 -13.09 -8.47
N VAL A 174 -9.45 -14.28 -8.03
CA VAL A 174 -8.93 -14.89 -6.81
C VAL A 174 -7.46 -15.33 -6.97
N ASP A 175 -7.07 -15.82 -8.16
CA ASP A 175 -5.68 -16.19 -8.45
C ASP A 175 -4.74 -14.98 -8.40
N LYS A 176 -5.19 -13.81 -8.87
CA LYS A 176 -4.43 -12.55 -8.72
C LYS A 176 -4.28 -12.16 -7.25
N ILE A 177 -5.31 -12.30 -6.43
CA ILE A 177 -5.23 -12.03 -4.98
C ILE A 177 -4.24 -12.98 -4.31
N ILE A 178 -4.30 -14.28 -4.61
CA ILE A 178 -3.35 -15.29 -4.09
C ILE A 178 -1.93 -14.94 -4.51
N LYS A 179 -1.71 -14.59 -5.79
CA LYS A 179 -0.39 -14.20 -6.29
C LYS A 179 0.19 -13.00 -5.54
N VAL A 180 -0.63 -11.99 -5.28
CA VAL A 180 -0.26 -10.79 -4.53
C VAL A 180 0.10 -11.13 -3.06
N LEU A 181 -0.65 -12.03 -2.44
CA LEU A 181 -0.39 -12.51 -1.08
C LEU A 181 0.84 -13.41 -0.97
N GLY A 182 1.15 -14.16 -2.03
CA GLY A 182 2.29 -15.09 -2.09
C GLY A 182 3.65 -14.43 -2.30
N VAL A 183 3.71 -13.11 -2.55
CA VAL A 183 4.98 -12.37 -2.55
C VAL A 183 5.42 -12.18 -1.10
N GLU A 184 6.58 -12.70 -0.73
CA GLU A 184 7.19 -12.49 0.58
C GLU A 184 8.23 -11.38 0.50
N ASP A 185 7.84 -10.18 0.93
CA ASP A 185 8.72 -9.01 1.02
C ASP A 185 8.32 -8.15 2.23
N ALA A 186 9.02 -7.04 2.43
CA ALA A 186 8.77 -6.10 3.52
C ALA A 186 7.35 -5.47 3.49
N GLN A 187 6.64 -5.53 2.36
CA GLN A 187 5.30 -4.97 2.19
C GLN A 187 4.18 -6.02 2.34
N SER A 188 4.51 -7.28 2.65
CA SER A 188 3.53 -8.34 2.88
C SER A 188 2.48 -7.98 3.96
N PRO A 189 2.84 -7.41 5.13
CA PRO A 189 1.86 -7.02 6.15
C PRO A 189 0.85 -5.97 5.63
N GLU A 190 1.33 -4.96 4.92
CA GLU A 190 0.51 -3.93 4.28
C GLU A 190 -0.44 -4.54 3.25
N ARG A 191 0.04 -5.41 2.36
CA ARG A 191 -0.82 -6.08 1.36
C ARG A 191 -1.96 -6.85 2.02
N LYS A 192 -1.67 -7.60 3.09
CA LYS A 192 -2.68 -8.31 3.88
C LYS A 192 -3.70 -7.34 4.50
N SER A 193 -3.24 -6.20 5.02
CA SER A 193 -4.11 -5.16 5.61
C SER A 193 -5.02 -4.51 4.57
N ILE A 194 -4.49 -4.21 3.38
CA ILE A 194 -5.25 -3.62 2.27
C ILE A 194 -6.31 -4.61 1.77
N ILE A 195 -5.96 -5.90 1.62
CA ILE A 195 -6.93 -6.94 1.23
C ILE A 195 -8.03 -7.10 2.28
N ARG A 196 -7.70 -7.11 3.59
CA ARG A 196 -8.71 -7.09 4.67
C ARG A 196 -9.69 -5.93 4.52
N THR A 197 -9.16 -4.74 4.24
CA THR A 197 -9.97 -3.54 4.06
C THR A 197 -10.84 -3.61 2.80
N ALA A 198 -10.29 -4.12 1.70
CA ALA A 198 -11.04 -4.32 0.45
C ALA A 198 -12.21 -5.29 0.62
N ILE A 199 -11.98 -6.40 1.32
CA ILE A 199 -13.02 -7.37 1.69
C ILE A 199 -14.08 -6.68 2.56
N TYR A 200 -13.64 -5.99 3.62
CA TYR A 200 -14.52 -5.29 4.56
C TYR A 200 -15.46 -4.30 3.87
N ASP A 201 -14.92 -3.42 3.03
CA ASP A 201 -15.67 -2.36 2.35
C ASP A 201 -16.83 -2.91 1.50
N LEU A 202 -16.66 -4.10 0.94
CA LEU A 202 -17.63 -4.69 0.03
C LEU A 202 -18.62 -5.64 0.72
N ILE A 203 -18.18 -6.41 1.72
CA ILE A 203 -19.01 -7.45 2.34
C ILE A 203 -19.72 -6.99 3.61
N ASN A 204 -19.25 -5.94 4.29
CA ASN A 204 -19.80 -5.58 5.60
C ASN A 204 -21.30 -5.20 5.57
N ASN A 205 -21.78 -4.70 4.42
CA ASN A 205 -23.18 -4.33 4.19
C ASN A 205 -24.02 -5.43 3.54
N ILE A 206 -23.41 -6.60 3.25
CA ILE A 206 -24.13 -7.77 2.75
C ILE A 206 -24.72 -8.51 3.96
N GLU A 207 -25.96 -8.96 3.83
CA GLU A 207 -26.69 -9.66 4.89
C GLU A 207 -26.00 -10.99 5.25
N SER A 208 -25.70 -11.81 4.24
CA SER A 208 -24.94 -13.05 4.42
C SER A 208 -23.44 -12.80 4.24
N LYS A 209 -22.70 -12.82 5.36
CA LYS A 209 -21.23 -12.71 5.39
C LYS A 209 -20.60 -14.09 5.37
N ASP A 210 -20.53 -14.66 4.19
CA ASP A 210 -19.98 -15.99 3.96
C ASP A 210 -19.11 -16.05 2.70
N ILE A 211 -18.47 -17.20 2.47
CA ILE A 211 -17.55 -17.38 1.33
C ILE A 211 -18.29 -17.26 -0.01
N SER A 212 -19.51 -17.78 -0.14
CA SER A 212 -20.31 -17.64 -1.36
C SER A 212 -20.59 -16.17 -1.71
N ALA A 213 -20.83 -15.33 -0.71
CA ALA A 213 -20.92 -13.89 -0.92
C ALA A 213 -19.61 -13.31 -1.47
N LEU A 214 -18.46 -13.69 -0.92
CA LEU A 214 -17.14 -13.28 -1.45
C LEU A 214 -16.91 -13.73 -2.88
N ILE A 215 -17.23 -14.99 -3.19
CA ILE A 215 -17.08 -15.57 -4.52
C ILE A 215 -17.82 -14.70 -5.55
N THR A 216 -19.05 -14.30 -5.22
CA THR A 216 -19.91 -13.47 -6.07
C THR A 216 -19.31 -12.08 -6.35
N ILE A 217 -18.51 -11.54 -5.42
CA ILE A 217 -17.88 -10.21 -5.56
C ILE A 217 -16.37 -10.28 -5.84
N SER A 218 -15.84 -11.42 -6.27
CA SER A 218 -14.38 -11.65 -6.37
C SER A 218 -13.63 -10.58 -7.17
N GLU A 219 -14.16 -10.24 -8.36
CA GLU A 219 -13.59 -9.19 -9.21
C GLU A 219 -13.59 -7.82 -8.52
N ARG A 220 -14.68 -7.49 -7.83
CA ARG A 220 -14.82 -6.22 -7.10
C ARG A 220 -13.82 -6.14 -5.95
N VAL A 221 -13.55 -7.24 -5.25
CA VAL A 221 -12.53 -7.28 -4.19
C VAL A 221 -11.15 -7.00 -4.76
N PHE A 222 -10.79 -7.63 -5.88
CA PHE A 222 -9.49 -7.39 -6.51
C PHE A 222 -9.36 -5.94 -7.01
N ASN A 223 -10.39 -5.38 -7.64
CA ASN A 223 -10.38 -3.99 -8.08
C ASN A 223 -10.25 -3.03 -6.89
N ARG A 224 -11.02 -3.27 -5.82
CA ARG A 224 -10.94 -2.46 -4.60
C ARG A 224 -9.57 -2.53 -3.94
N TYR A 225 -8.92 -3.69 -3.96
CA TYR A 225 -7.54 -3.82 -3.51
C TYR A 225 -6.59 -2.91 -4.30
N ASN A 226 -6.71 -2.87 -5.63
CA ASN A 226 -5.86 -2.01 -6.47
C ASN A 226 -6.10 -0.53 -6.16
N ASP A 227 -7.36 -0.09 -6.02
CA ASP A 227 -7.69 1.29 -5.64
C ASP A 227 -7.05 1.68 -4.30
N LEU A 228 -7.15 0.81 -3.29
CA LEU A 228 -6.59 1.05 -1.97
C LEU A 228 -5.06 1.01 -1.97
N LEU A 229 -4.44 0.17 -2.80
CA LEU A 229 -2.99 0.11 -2.99
C LEU A 229 -2.45 1.39 -3.64
N GLU A 230 -3.16 1.91 -4.64
CA GLU A 230 -2.85 3.20 -5.26
C GLU A 230 -2.94 4.33 -4.24
N LEU A 231 -4.04 4.39 -3.48
CA LEU A 231 -4.21 5.37 -2.39
C LEU A 231 -3.12 5.27 -1.32
N TYR A 232 -2.73 4.06 -0.93
CA TYR A 232 -1.64 3.82 0.03
C TYR A 232 -0.30 4.36 -0.51
N THR A 233 0.01 4.07 -1.78
CA THR A 233 1.25 4.51 -2.44
C THR A 233 1.28 6.03 -2.61
N ASN A 234 0.13 6.63 -2.95
CA ASN A 234 -0.02 8.07 -3.06
C ASN A 234 0.14 8.76 -1.70
N ARG A 235 -0.50 8.24 -0.64
CA ARG A 235 -0.35 8.77 0.73
C ARG A 235 1.08 8.68 1.24
N PHE A 236 1.79 7.57 0.99
CA PHE A 236 3.20 7.44 1.36
C PHE A 236 4.06 8.51 0.67
N SER A 237 3.83 8.73 -0.62
CA SER A 237 4.52 9.78 -1.40
C SER A 237 4.24 11.17 -0.85
N VAL A 238 2.98 11.45 -0.50
CA VAL A 238 2.56 12.72 0.10
C VAL A 238 3.16 12.92 1.50
N ASN A 239 3.12 11.91 2.37
CA ASN A 239 3.70 12.00 3.73
C ASN A 239 5.21 12.23 3.70
N LYS A 240 5.90 11.59 2.77
CA LYS A 240 7.33 11.84 2.53
C LYS A 240 7.57 13.29 2.13
N LEU A 241 6.79 13.81 1.19
CA LEU A 241 6.90 15.21 0.76
C LEU A 241 6.55 16.22 1.88
N LEU A 242 5.55 15.92 2.72
CA LEU A 242 5.24 16.73 3.90
C LEU A 242 6.41 16.75 4.89
N SER A 243 6.99 15.60 5.18
CA SER A 243 8.17 15.49 6.04
C SER A 243 9.35 16.29 5.49
N GLU A 244 9.57 16.24 4.17
CA GLU A 244 10.58 17.07 3.50
C GLU A 244 10.28 18.57 3.64
N LEU A 245 9.03 18.99 3.49
CA LEU A 245 8.60 20.39 3.69
C LEU A 245 8.76 20.84 5.15
N GLU A 246 8.42 20.01 6.13
CA GLU A 246 8.62 20.29 7.56
C GLU A 246 10.10 20.40 7.91
N GLN A 247 10.93 19.50 7.40
CA GLN A 247 12.38 19.58 7.58
C GLN A 247 12.94 20.88 6.98
N LYS A 248 12.47 21.26 5.79
CA LYS A 248 12.85 22.53 5.16
C LYS A 248 12.36 23.73 5.95
N ASN A 249 11.15 23.71 6.51
CA ASN A 249 10.64 24.75 7.40
C ASN A 249 11.54 24.94 8.63
N LEU A 250 11.97 23.84 9.28
CA LEU A 250 12.84 23.89 10.44
C LEU A 250 14.24 24.43 10.07
N GLU A 251 14.81 23.94 8.97
CA GLU A 251 16.09 24.41 8.42
C GLU A 251 16.03 25.92 8.12
N TYR A 252 14.95 26.37 7.48
CA TYR A 252 14.76 27.76 7.07
C TYR A 252 14.47 28.68 8.25
N THR A 253 13.65 28.26 9.21
CA THR A 253 13.41 29.03 10.43
C THR A 253 14.71 29.25 11.20
N THR A 254 15.56 28.22 11.28
CA THR A 254 16.88 28.32 11.92
C THR A 254 17.77 29.32 11.19
N LYS A 255 17.90 29.20 9.86
CA LYS A 255 18.66 30.15 9.04
C LYS A 255 18.15 31.59 9.18
N ILE A 256 16.83 31.80 9.15
CA ILE A 256 16.23 33.13 9.35
C ILE A 256 16.62 33.69 10.73
N ASN A 257 16.54 32.88 11.78
CA ASN A 257 16.90 33.30 13.14
C ASN A 257 18.38 33.65 13.25
N ASP A 258 19.29 32.86 12.66
CA ASP A 258 20.73 33.14 12.62
C ASP A 258 21.01 34.46 11.89
N PHE A 259 20.34 34.69 10.77
CA PHE A 259 20.48 35.92 9.99
C PHE A 259 19.92 37.15 10.72
N VAL A 260 18.76 37.04 11.35
CA VAL A 260 18.18 38.12 12.18
C VAL A 260 19.08 38.42 13.37
N SER A 261 19.60 37.40 14.05
CA SER A 261 20.54 37.57 15.17
C SER A 261 21.84 38.24 14.72
N SER A 262 22.38 37.85 13.55
CA SER A 262 23.54 38.50 12.94
C SER A 262 23.26 39.98 12.60
N SER A 263 22.08 40.27 12.05
CA SER A 263 21.66 41.63 11.70
C SER A 263 21.47 42.50 12.95
N GLN A 264 20.85 41.98 14.02
CA GLN A 264 20.71 42.67 15.30
C GLN A 264 22.06 42.94 15.96
N THR A 265 22.97 41.96 15.94
CA THR A 265 24.35 42.11 16.44
C THR A 265 25.08 43.23 15.70
N LYS A 266 24.88 43.33 14.38
CA LYS A 266 25.46 44.41 13.55
C LYS A 266 24.74 45.75 13.73
N ALA A 267 23.44 45.76 14.06
CA ALA A 267 22.72 46.97 14.43
C ALA A 267 23.24 47.57 15.75
N PHE A 268 23.93 46.82 16.62
CA PHE A 268 24.68 47.41 17.74
C PHE A 268 25.91 48.23 17.31
N ALA A 269 26.34 48.16 16.03
CA ALA A 269 27.30 49.11 15.49
C ALA A 269 26.71 50.53 15.36
N ILE A 270 25.38 50.69 15.42
CA ILE A 270 24.68 51.98 15.37
C ILE A 270 25.01 52.86 16.59
N PRO A 271 24.93 52.38 17.85
CA PRO A 271 25.50 53.07 19.01
C PRO A 271 26.98 53.45 18.83
N GLY A 272 27.80 52.57 18.23
CA GLY A 272 29.19 52.87 17.89
C GLY A 272 29.33 54.04 16.91
N ALA A 273 28.45 54.10 15.90
CA ALA A 273 28.36 55.21 14.96
C ALA A 273 27.87 56.51 15.65
N LEU A 274 26.94 56.42 16.62
CA LEU A 274 26.50 57.57 17.42
C LEU A 274 27.62 58.09 18.33
N ILE A 275 28.42 57.20 18.93
CA ILE A 275 29.63 57.57 19.69
C ILE A 275 30.64 58.24 18.76
N ALA A 276 30.81 57.73 17.54
CA ALA A 276 31.66 58.36 16.52
C ALA A 276 31.15 59.75 16.14
N VAL A 277 29.84 59.95 15.92
CA VAL A 277 29.23 61.27 15.69
C VAL A 277 29.47 62.21 16.88
N GLY A 278 29.33 61.74 18.11
CA GLY A 278 29.66 62.50 19.32
C GLY A 278 31.16 62.85 19.44
N GLY A 279 32.05 61.95 18.99
CA GLY A 279 33.48 62.22 18.85
C GLY A 279 33.78 63.26 17.78
N LEU A 280 33.05 63.23 16.65
CA LEU A 280 33.15 64.19 15.56
C LEU A 280 32.78 65.61 16.01
N ALA A 281 31.85 65.73 16.96
CA ALA A 281 31.49 66.99 17.60
C ALA A 281 32.55 67.54 18.57
N LYS A 282 33.43 66.68 19.12
CA LYS A 282 34.53 67.07 20.02
C LYS A 282 35.90 67.15 19.34
N ALA A 283 36.02 66.69 18.09
CA ALA A 283 37.27 66.69 17.35
C ALA A 283 37.79 68.13 17.17
N SER A 284 39.06 68.36 17.49
CA SER A 284 39.68 69.69 17.50
C SER A 284 40.10 70.18 16.12
N GLY A 285 40.27 69.29 15.15
CA GLY A 285 40.67 69.66 13.77
C GLY A 285 39.88 68.94 12.67
N PHE A 286 40.03 69.46 11.45
CA PHE A 286 39.44 68.88 10.23
C PHE A 286 39.87 67.42 10.00
N TRP A 287 41.17 67.13 10.12
CA TRP A 287 41.72 65.79 9.89
C TRP A 287 41.20 64.74 10.88
N ASP A 288 41.01 65.12 12.14
CA ASP A 288 40.39 64.28 13.16
C ASP A 288 38.94 63.96 12.79
N SER A 289 38.20 64.97 12.32
CA SER A 289 36.79 64.84 11.93
C SER A 289 36.64 63.99 10.66
N LEU A 290 37.56 64.13 9.71
CA LEU A 290 37.61 63.36 8.46
C LEU A 290 37.89 61.88 8.73
N LEU A 291 38.84 61.56 9.62
CA LEU A 291 39.13 60.18 10.01
C LEU A 291 37.92 59.50 10.66
N ILE A 292 37.21 60.21 11.56
CA ILE A 292 36.00 59.68 12.18
C ILE A 292 34.89 59.47 11.15
N PHE A 293 34.75 60.38 10.17
CA PHE A 293 33.78 60.23 9.07
C PHE A 293 34.11 59.05 8.15
N ILE A 294 35.38 58.81 7.84
CA ILE A 294 35.83 57.62 7.09
C ILE A 294 35.47 56.34 7.85
N GLY A 295 35.67 56.32 9.17
CA GLY A 295 35.24 55.20 10.03
C GLY A 295 33.73 54.96 9.95
N LEU A 296 32.91 56.02 10.00
CA LEU A 296 31.46 55.94 9.87
C LEU A 296 31.03 55.44 8.48
N PHE A 297 31.70 55.90 7.42
CA PHE A 297 31.49 55.45 6.05
C PHE A 297 31.82 53.97 5.88
N LEU A 298 32.94 53.49 6.44
CA LEU A 298 33.32 52.07 6.38
C LEU A 298 32.32 51.18 7.14
N VAL A 299 31.85 51.62 8.31
CA VAL A 299 30.80 50.91 9.07
C VAL A 299 29.51 50.83 8.26
N TYR A 300 29.10 51.93 7.63
CA TYR A 300 27.96 51.94 6.73
C TYR A 300 28.15 51.00 5.54
N TYR A 301 29.30 51.05 4.87
CA TYR A 301 29.61 50.25 3.68
C TYR A 301 29.57 48.75 4.01
N ILE A 302 30.25 48.32 5.07
CA ILE A 302 30.27 46.92 5.52
C ILE A 302 28.86 46.46 5.93
N THR A 303 28.11 47.29 6.64
CA THR A 303 26.74 46.97 7.06
C THR A 303 25.81 46.86 5.86
N SER A 304 25.90 47.77 4.90
CA SER A 304 25.10 47.76 3.67
C SER A 304 25.42 46.55 2.79
N MET A 305 26.72 46.23 2.62
CA MET A 305 27.16 45.04 1.87
C MET A 305 26.67 43.75 2.54
N SER A 306 26.81 43.65 3.86
CA SER A 306 26.28 42.51 4.60
C SER A 306 24.76 42.40 4.48
N ASN A 307 24.04 43.52 4.53
CA ASN A 307 22.60 43.56 4.40
C ASN A 307 22.14 43.14 2.99
N GLN A 308 22.88 43.52 1.95
CA GLN A 308 22.59 43.07 0.59
C GLN A 308 22.73 41.55 0.43
N VAL A 309 23.80 40.95 0.97
CA VAL A 309 23.98 39.49 0.96
C VAL A 309 22.85 38.78 1.70
N LEU A 310 22.39 39.34 2.82
CA LEU A 310 21.24 38.81 3.56
C LEU A 310 19.93 38.92 2.75
N TYR A 311 19.73 40.04 2.06
CA TYR A 311 18.58 40.25 1.18
C TYR A 311 18.54 39.25 0.03
N GLU A 312 19.66 39.01 -0.65
CA GLU A 312 19.82 37.99 -1.70
C GLU A 312 19.57 36.58 -1.16
N SER A 313 20.00 36.32 0.08
CA SER A 313 19.74 35.05 0.78
C SER A 313 18.24 34.86 1.05
N TYR A 314 17.50 35.90 1.46
CA TYR A 314 16.04 35.83 1.63
C TYR A 314 15.30 35.59 0.31
N ILE A 315 15.76 36.18 -0.80
CA ILE A 315 15.17 35.91 -2.13
C ILE A 315 15.41 34.45 -2.54
N THR A 316 16.64 33.96 -2.36
CA THR A 316 17.00 32.58 -2.68
C THR A 316 16.18 31.60 -1.86
N LEU A 317 16.00 31.91 -0.58
CA LEU A 317 15.15 31.16 0.35
C LEU A 317 13.68 31.14 -0.12
N LYS A 318 13.14 32.29 -0.52
CA LYS A 318 11.78 32.44 -1.06
C LYS A 318 11.58 31.58 -2.31
N ASN A 319 12.56 31.58 -3.22
CA ASN A 319 12.52 30.79 -4.45
C ASN A 319 12.59 29.29 -4.19
N SER A 320 13.45 28.86 -3.26
CA SER A 320 13.58 27.44 -2.88
C SER A 320 12.31 26.91 -2.20
N LEU A 321 11.65 27.74 -1.39
CA LEU A 321 10.35 27.42 -0.81
C LEU A 321 9.27 27.28 -1.90
N ASN A 322 9.25 28.21 -2.86
CA ASN A 322 8.32 28.18 -3.97
C ASN A 322 8.48 26.93 -4.84
N ASP A 323 9.72 26.55 -5.18
CA ASP A 323 9.99 25.33 -5.95
C ASP A 323 9.48 24.09 -5.21
N SER A 324 9.82 23.97 -3.92
CA SER A 324 9.38 22.86 -3.06
C SER A 324 7.84 22.76 -3.00
N PHE A 325 7.15 23.90 -2.83
CA PHE A 325 5.68 23.94 -2.81
C PHE A 325 5.05 23.69 -4.19
N SER A 326 5.66 24.18 -5.27
CA SER A 326 5.14 24.01 -6.64
C SER A 326 5.21 22.57 -7.13
N ARG A 327 6.20 21.80 -6.67
CA ARG A 327 6.27 20.35 -6.90
C ARG A 327 5.11 19.64 -6.19
N TYR A 328 4.75 20.11 -5.01
CA TYR A 328 3.63 19.60 -4.24
C TYR A 328 2.26 19.93 -4.87
N SER A 329 2.03 21.17 -5.31
CA SER A 329 0.72 21.62 -5.84
C SER A 329 0.28 20.92 -7.13
N LYS A 330 1.13 20.08 -7.73
CA LYS A 330 0.84 19.29 -8.94
C LYS A 330 0.21 17.93 -8.65
N PHE A 331 0.15 17.49 -7.39
CA PHE A 331 -0.53 16.25 -7.00
C PHE A 331 -2.01 16.53 -6.73
N ASP A 332 -2.90 15.86 -7.47
CA ASP A 332 -4.33 16.21 -7.58
C ASP A 332 -5.23 15.63 -6.47
N GLU A 333 -4.66 14.97 -5.46
CA GLU A 333 -5.46 14.24 -4.46
C GLU A 333 -5.11 14.61 -3.01
N GLY A 334 -6.17 14.95 -2.24
CA GLY A 334 -6.13 15.25 -0.80
C GLY A 334 -6.29 16.74 -0.48
N VAL A 335 -7.52 17.25 -0.50
CA VAL A 335 -7.84 18.66 -0.20
C VAL A 335 -7.30 19.09 1.17
N GLU A 336 -7.47 18.25 2.20
CA GLU A 336 -7.00 18.54 3.56
C GLU A 336 -5.48 18.70 3.64
N VAL A 337 -4.74 17.88 2.90
CA VAL A 337 -3.27 17.92 2.91
C VAL A 337 -2.75 19.15 2.17
N ARG A 338 -3.45 19.58 1.11
CA ARG A 338 -3.12 20.79 0.35
C ARG A 338 -3.30 22.04 1.17
N ASP A 339 -4.34 22.08 1.99
CA ASP A 339 -4.61 23.20 2.86
C ASP A 339 -3.57 23.30 3.99
N ALA A 340 -3.12 22.17 4.56
CA ALA A 340 -2.04 22.14 5.54
C ALA A 340 -0.72 22.65 4.95
N ALA A 341 -0.31 22.15 3.78
CA ALA A 341 0.91 22.58 3.11
C ALA A 341 0.86 24.06 2.70
N LYS A 342 -0.30 24.53 2.21
CA LYS A 342 -0.53 25.94 1.86
C LYS A 342 -0.42 26.85 3.07
N LYS A 343 -0.97 26.44 4.22
CA LYS A 343 -0.85 27.18 5.48
C LYS A 343 0.59 27.33 5.92
N ILE A 344 1.37 26.24 5.95
CA ILE A 344 2.79 26.25 6.33
C ILE A 344 3.60 27.17 5.40
N SER A 345 3.37 27.05 4.09
CA SER A 345 4.02 27.88 3.07
C SER A 345 3.72 29.37 3.27
N LEU A 346 2.46 29.72 3.53
CA LEU A 346 2.03 31.11 3.72
C LEU A 346 2.61 31.73 5.01
N GLU A 347 2.65 30.98 6.10
CA GLU A 347 3.30 31.41 7.35
C GLU A 347 4.80 31.68 7.16
N LEU A 348 5.49 30.86 6.36
CA LEU A 348 6.90 31.03 6.02
C LEU A 348 7.16 32.25 5.14
N TYR A 349 6.36 32.45 4.08
CA TYR A 349 6.46 33.65 3.25
C TYR A 349 6.31 34.92 4.07
N HIS A 350 5.32 34.94 4.98
CA HIS A 350 5.10 36.07 5.86
C HIS A 350 6.30 36.35 6.78
N LYS A 351 6.95 35.30 7.34
CA LYS A 351 8.17 35.48 8.14
C LYS A 351 9.35 36.02 7.32
N ILE A 352 9.54 35.53 6.08
CA ILE A 352 10.61 35.99 5.18
C ILE A 352 10.40 37.45 4.78
N ASP A 353 9.18 37.83 4.38
CA ASP A 353 8.88 39.21 3.98
C ASP A 353 9.04 40.18 5.15
N ASN A 354 8.61 39.79 6.37
CA ASN A 354 8.86 40.58 7.59
C ASN A 354 10.36 40.76 7.89
N ALA A 355 11.16 39.71 7.70
CA ALA A 355 12.61 39.78 7.92
C ALA A 355 13.28 40.72 6.92
N LYS A 356 12.86 40.66 5.64
CA LYS A 356 13.30 41.57 4.58
C LYS A 356 12.94 43.04 4.90
N GLU A 357 11.69 43.31 5.32
CA GLU A 357 11.26 44.67 5.67
C GLU A 357 12.07 45.26 6.84
N ARG A 358 12.35 44.44 7.86
CA ARG A 358 13.21 44.85 8.99
C ARG A 358 14.61 45.22 8.53
N LEU A 359 15.16 44.46 7.59
CA LEU A 359 16.50 44.66 7.07
C LEU A 359 16.59 45.94 6.21
N GLU A 360 15.56 46.21 5.40
CA GLU A 360 15.42 47.48 4.67
C GLU A 360 15.34 48.68 5.61
N LYS A 361 14.59 48.57 6.73
CA LYS A 361 14.53 49.62 7.77
C LYS A 361 15.89 49.89 8.40
N VAL A 362 16.65 48.85 8.74
CA VAL A 362 18.02 49.00 9.28
C VAL A 362 18.93 49.71 8.27
N ASN A 363 18.86 49.33 6.99
CA ASN A 363 19.66 49.98 5.95
C ASN A 363 19.27 51.45 5.76
N SER A 364 17.97 51.76 5.83
CA SER A 364 17.46 53.14 5.78
C SER A 364 18.00 54.00 6.92
N ILE A 365 17.96 53.49 8.16
CA ILE A 365 18.50 54.19 9.34
C ILE A 365 20.01 54.42 9.19
N ALA A 366 20.76 53.42 8.71
CA ALA A 366 22.20 53.54 8.45
C ALA A 366 22.51 54.64 7.41
N LYS A 367 21.73 54.74 6.34
CA LYS A 367 21.84 55.82 5.34
C LYS A 367 21.61 57.19 5.97
N TRP A 368 20.53 57.34 6.75
CA TRP A 368 20.21 58.61 7.43
C TRP A 368 21.33 59.07 8.35
N MET A 369 21.96 58.16 9.11
CA MET A 369 23.10 58.51 9.96
C MET A 369 24.31 59.00 9.17
N LEU A 370 24.58 58.42 8.00
CA LEU A 370 25.65 58.88 7.12
C LEU A 370 25.37 60.27 6.57
N TRP A 371 24.12 60.54 6.15
CA TRP A 371 23.70 61.87 5.71
C TRP A 371 23.83 62.92 6.81
N ILE A 372 23.42 62.61 8.04
CA ILE A 372 23.55 63.50 9.19
C ILE A 372 25.03 63.77 9.52
N GLY A 373 25.86 62.73 9.57
CA GLY A 373 27.30 62.86 9.82
C GLY A 373 28.01 63.68 8.73
N GLY A 374 27.66 63.46 7.47
CA GLY A 374 28.22 64.20 6.33
C GLY A 374 27.80 65.67 6.35
N GLY A 375 26.52 65.95 6.63
CA GLY A 375 26.01 67.31 6.79
C GLY A 375 26.70 68.07 7.92
N TYR A 376 26.96 67.40 9.05
CA TYR A 376 27.69 67.99 10.18
C TYR A 376 29.15 68.32 9.80
N LEU A 377 29.83 67.42 9.07
CA LEU A 377 31.21 67.65 8.62
C LEU A 377 31.30 68.85 7.66
N VAL A 378 30.34 68.99 6.74
CA VAL A 378 30.26 70.15 5.83
C VAL A 378 30.00 71.45 6.61
N LEU A 379 29.08 71.44 7.57
CA LEU A 379 28.82 72.61 8.42
C LEU A 379 30.04 73.03 9.23
N LYS A 380 30.80 72.06 9.78
CA LYS A 380 32.04 72.32 10.51
C LYS A 380 33.10 72.96 9.61
N MET A 381 33.26 72.46 8.39
CA MET A 381 34.18 73.01 7.40
C MET A 381 33.84 74.47 7.02
N ILE A 382 32.56 74.82 6.94
CA ILE A 382 32.09 76.16 6.54
C ILE A 382 32.14 77.16 7.70
N PHE A 383 31.76 76.77 8.92
CA PHE A 383 31.53 77.70 10.03
C PHE A 383 32.57 77.68 11.14
N ILE A 384 33.37 76.62 11.28
CA ILE A 384 34.29 76.44 12.43
C ILE A 384 35.75 76.63 12.01
N ASP A 385 36.16 76.08 10.86
CA ASP A 385 37.54 76.23 10.34
C ASP A 385 37.70 77.48 9.43
N GLY A 386 36.63 78.22 9.17
CA GLY A 386 36.61 79.47 8.39
C GLY A 386 36.80 80.75 9.21
N LYS A 387 37.25 80.63 10.47
CA LYS A 387 37.52 81.76 11.37
C LYS A 387 38.98 81.81 11.79
#